data_AF-A0A3M0G612-F1
#
_entry.id   AF-A0A3M0G612-F1
#
_cell.length_a   1.000
_cell.length_b   1.000
_cell.length_c   1.000
_cell.angle_alpha   90.00
_cell.angle_beta   90.00
_cell.angle_gamma   90.00
#
_symmetry.space_group_name_H-M   'P 1'
#
loop_
_entity.id
_entity.type
_entity.pdbx_description
1 polymer ?
#
loop_
_entity_poly.entity_id
_entity_poly.type
_entity_poly.pdbx_seq_one_letter_code
_entity_poly.pdbx_strand_id
1 'polypeptide(L)'
;MKKFLVAFSLFLVFGCNSDETDDFGCSSRLSCVGGEITLQFIDVETGEDYILANDIELEDVMVTGENGSTENIEFNIVRIDGTNDVKLFLYGYTGNENGDFLYEIRLENDFDFTLTFNQKVADTGGCCPGFETTNVNFDTVEVQVVENSDNRSFRVLL
;
A
#
# COMPACT_ATOMS: atom_id res chain seq x y z
N MET A 1 -35.20 17.86 -52.09
CA MET A 1 -35.23 19.01 -51.16
C MET A 1 -34.97 18.44 -49.77
N LYS A 2 -33.72 18.51 -49.31
CA LYS A 2 -33.19 19.48 -48.33
C LYS A 2 -33.75 19.31 -46.91
N LYS A 3 -32.88 18.75 -46.03
CA LYS A 3 -32.55 19.15 -44.63
C LYS A 3 -33.69 18.97 -43.61
N PHE A 4 -33.51 18.23 -42.51
CA PHE A 4 -32.69 18.67 -41.38
C PHE A 4 -32.21 17.46 -40.54
N LEU A 5 -30.89 17.27 -40.53
CA LEU A 5 -30.13 16.70 -39.43
C LEU A 5 -29.75 17.87 -38.50
N VAL A 6 -29.35 17.58 -37.26
CA VAL A 6 -28.73 18.47 -36.24
C VAL A 6 -29.67 18.91 -35.12
N ALA A 7 -29.44 18.35 -33.92
CA ALA A 7 -29.17 19.07 -32.66
C ALA A 7 -29.72 18.31 -31.44
N PHE A 8 -28.95 17.35 -30.91
CA PHE A 8 -29.06 16.96 -29.49
C PHE A 8 -27.65 16.75 -28.93
N SER A 9 -26.88 17.83 -28.96
CA SER A 9 -25.56 17.96 -28.33
C SER A 9 -25.50 19.32 -27.67
N LEU A 10 -26.28 19.53 -26.61
CA LEU A 10 -26.27 20.80 -25.88
C LEU A 10 -26.76 20.63 -24.44
N PHE A 11 -26.04 19.86 -23.62
CA PHE A 11 -26.06 19.98 -22.16
C PHE A 11 -24.78 19.38 -21.55
N LEU A 12 -23.63 19.88 -21.97
CA LEU A 12 -22.38 19.80 -21.22
C LEU A 12 -21.69 21.15 -21.31
N VAL A 13 -22.31 22.16 -20.70
CA VAL A 13 -21.67 23.43 -20.40
C VAL A 13 -22.07 23.82 -18.98
N PHE A 14 -21.64 23.01 -18.01
CA PHE A 14 -21.32 23.57 -16.70
C PHE A 14 -19.93 24.17 -16.85
N GLY A 15 -19.88 25.50 -16.85
CA GLY A 15 -18.67 26.26 -17.08
C GLY A 15 -17.57 25.92 -16.08
N CYS A 16 -16.43 25.48 -16.59
CA CYS A 16 -15.16 25.86 -15.99
C CYS A 16 -15.01 27.37 -16.21
N ASN A 17 -15.39 28.17 -15.21
CA ASN A 17 -14.80 29.50 -15.08
C ASN A 17 -13.30 29.28 -14.91
N SER A 18 -12.56 29.60 -15.97
CA SER A 18 -11.11 29.77 -15.93
C SER A 18 -10.86 31.18 -15.40
N ASP A 19 -11.07 31.37 -14.10
CA ASP A 19 -10.39 32.45 -13.40
C ASP A 19 -9.00 31.93 -13.05
N GLU A 20 -8.04 32.36 -13.86
CA GLU A 20 -6.61 32.18 -13.65
C GLU A 20 -6.18 32.96 -12.41
N THR A 21 -6.23 32.32 -11.24
CA THR A 21 -5.38 32.63 -10.08
C THR A 21 -5.25 31.38 -9.22
N ASP A 22 -4.10 30.74 -9.29
CA ASP A 22 -3.40 30.02 -8.21
C ASP A 22 -4.27 29.32 -7.15
N ASP A 23 -4.91 28.21 -7.52
CA ASP A 23 -5.01 27.04 -6.65
C ASP A 23 -5.51 25.88 -7.50
N PHE A 24 -4.63 24.92 -7.82
CA PHE A 24 -5.06 23.66 -8.44
C PHE A 24 -5.82 22.90 -7.36
N GLY A 25 -7.09 23.25 -7.19
CA GLY A 25 -7.92 22.79 -6.08
C GLY A 25 -7.90 21.29 -6.03
N CYS A 26 -7.28 20.74 -4.98
CA CYS A 26 -7.19 19.31 -4.67
C CYS A 26 -8.57 18.73 -4.28
N SER A 27 -9.60 19.06 -5.05
CA SER A 27 -10.99 18.63 -4.92
C SER A 27 -11.21 17.15 -5.23
N SER A 28 -10.15 16.45 -5.65
CA SER A 28 -10.14 15.02 -5.97
C SER A 28 -9.13 14.20 -5.15
N ARG A 29 -8.91 14.55 -3.87
CA ARG A 29 -8.05 13.78 -2.92
C ARG A 29 -8.48 12.32 -2.66
N LEU A 30 -9.52 11.83 -3.33
CA LEU A 30 -10.07 10.48 -3.15
C LEU A 30 -9.18 9.32 -3.65
N SER A 31 -7.99 9.59 -4.19
CA SER A 31 -7.13 8.55 -4.79
C SER A 31 -5.64 8.66 -4.42
N CYS A 32 -5.32 9.25 -3.26
CA CYS A 32 -3.96 9.21 -2.76
C CYS A 32 -3.72 7.86 -2.08
N VAL A 33 -2.87 7.02 -2.69
CA VAL A 33 -2.41 5.77 -2.10
C VAL A 33 -1.37 6.12 -1.02
N GLY A 34 -1.56 5.60 0.19
CA GLY A 34 -0.77 5.93 1.39
C GLY A 34 0.64 5.33 1.39
N GLY A 35 1.36 5.50 2.50
CA GLY A 35 2.68 4.89 2.68
C GLY A 35 2.58 3.37 2.84
N GLU A 36 2.81 2.64 1.75
CA GLU A 36 2.76 1.17 1.71
C GLU A 36 4.10 0.54 2.11
N ILE A 37 4.04 -0.54 2.90
CA ILE A 37 5.14 -1.50 3.05
C ILE A 37 4.76 -2.77 2.31
N THR A 38 5.70 -3.29 1.53
CA THR A 38 5.54 -4.50 0.74
C THR A 38 6.43 -5.60 1.28
N LEU A 39 5.85 -6.73 1.64
CA LEU A 39 6.56 -7.94 2.07
C LEU A 39 6.39 -9.04 1.04
N GLN A 40 7.46 -9.73 0.72
CA GLN A 40 7.47 -11.00 -0.01
C GLN A 40 8.04 -12.07 0.93
N PHE A 41 7.42 -13.25 0.99
CA PHE A 41 7.88 -14.33 1.84
C PHE A 41 8.59 -15.38 0.99
N ILE A 42 9.84 -15.68 1.31
CA ILE A 42 10.68 -16.60 0.55
C ILE A 42 11.07 -17.76 1.45
N ASP A 43 10.77 -18.97 1.00
CA ASP A 43 11.27 -20.21 1.59
C ASP A 43 12.79 -20.31 1.32
N VAL A 44 13.62 -20.38 2.36
CA VAL A 44 15.08 -20.44 2.22
C VAL A 44 15.59 -21.78 1.72
N GLU A 45 14.83 -22.86 1.90
CA GLU A 45 15.19 -24.21 1.45
C GLU A 45 14.98 -24.35 -0.06
N THR A 46 13.87 -23.81 -0.58
CA THR A 46 13.47 -23.95 -1.99
C THR A 46 13.82 -22.72 -2.84
N GLY A 47 13.88 -21.54 -2.23
CA GLY A 47 14.00 -20.25 -2.91
C GLY A 47 12.71 -19.80 -3.59
N GLU A 48 11.58 -20.47 -3.34
CA GLU A 48 10.27 -20.15 -3.90
C GLU A 48 9.46 -19.22 -2.99
N ASP A 49 8.37 -18.66 -3.52
CA ASP A 49 7.46 -17.84 -2.74
C ASP A 49 6.66 -18.71 -1.75
N TYR A 50 6.82 -18.42 -0.46
CA TYR A 50 6.28 -19.24 0.62
C TYR A 50 4.75 -19.25 0.63
N ILE A 51 4.11 -18.12 0.27
CA ILE A 51 2.64 -18.02 0.21
C ILE A 51 2.10 -18.93 -0.89
N LEU A 52 2.74 -18.95 -2.06
CA LEU A 52 2.32 -19.85 -3.15
C LEU A 52 2.60 -21.32 -2.85
N ALA A 53 3.77 -21.63 -2.30
CA ALA A 53 4.18 -23.00 -2.03
C ALA A 53 3.25 -23.71 -1.02
N ASN A 54 2.71 -22.94 -0.05
CA ASN A 54 1.85 -23.44 1.01
C ASN A 54 0.36 -23.11 0.83
N ASP A 55 -0.02 -22.54 -0.33
CA ASP A 55 -1.39 -22.14 -0.66
C ASP A 55 -2.04 -21.24 0.41
N ILE A 56 -1.26 -20.30 0.96
CA ILE A 56 -1.72 -19.37 1.99
C ILE A 56 -2.71 -18.36 1.38
N GLU A 57 -3.88 -18.26 1.97
CA GLU A 57 -4.94 -17.33 1.60
C GLU A 57 -4.95 -16.07 2.48
N LEU A 58 -5.77 -15.08 2.11
CA LEU A 58 -5.90 -13.82 2.87
C LEU A 58 -6.38 -14.08 4.31
N GLU A 59 -7.26 -15.06 4.50
CA GLU A 59 -7.81 -15.44 5.80
C GLU A 59 -6.80 -16.10 6.73
N ASP A 60 -5.69 -16.60 6.17
CA ASP A 60 -4.61 -17.25 6.91
C ASP A 60 -3.55 -16.24 7.40
N VAL A 61 -3.67 -14.97 6.99
CA VAL A 61 -2.77 -13.90 7.41
C VAL A 61 -3.46 -13.03 8.46
N MET A 62 -2.84 -12.93 9.63
CA MET A 62 -3.29 -12.01 10.67
C MET A 62 -2.29 -10.87 10.80
N VAL A 63 -2.78 -9.63 10.77
CA VAL A 63 -1.99 -8.42 11.02
C VAL A 63 -2.63 -7.65 12.17
N THR A 64 -1.90 -7.48 13.27
CA THR A 64 -2.39 -6.77 14.48
C THR A 64 -1.56 -5.51 14.72
N GLY A 65 -2.21 -4.38 15.01
CA GLY A 65 -1.58 -3.10 15.35
C GLY A 65 -1.23 -2.91 16.83
N GLU A 66 -0.58 -1.80 17.17
CA GLU A 66 -0.10 -1.50 18.54
C GLU A 66 -1.25 -1.38 19.57
N ASN A 67 -0.96 -1.70 20.84
CA ASN A 67 -1.84 -1.75 22.03
C ASN A 67 -2.86 -2.89 22.11
N GLY A 68 -2.72 -3.96 21.30
CA GLY A 68 -3.73 -5.03 21.30
C GLY A 68 -5.11 -4.52 20.84
N SER A 69 -5.14 -3.33 20.23
CA SER A 69 -6.29 -2.87 19.49
C SER A 69 -6.42 -3.79 18.29
N THR A 70 -7.45 -4.61 18.29
CA THR A 70 -7.86 -5.48 17.18
C THR A 70 -8.50 -4.68 16.04
N GLU A 71 -8.10 -3.41 15.88
CA GLU A 71 -8.39 -2.69 14.66
C GLU A 71 -7.64 -3.44 13.56
N ASN A 72 -8.40 -4.21 12.77
CA ASN A 72 -7.90 -4.92 11.61
C ASN A 72 -7.15 -3.89 10.75
N ILE A 73 -5.82 -4.00 10.74
CA ILE A 73 -5.01 -3.22 9.84
C ILE A 73 -5.42 -3.65 8.44
N GLU A 74 -5.78 -2.69 7.58
CA GLU A 74 -6.08 -3.03 6.20
C GLU A 74 -4.79 -3.49 5.51
N PHE A 75 -4.87 -4.63 4.85
CA PHE A 75 -3.79 -5.17 4.03
C PHE A 75 -4.37 -5.89 2.81
N ASN A 76 -3.53 -6.10 1.81
CA ASN A 76 -3.88 -6.87 0.62
C ASN A 76 -2.79 -7.89 0.31
N ILE A 77 -3.19 -9.05 -0.20
CA ILE A 77 -2.28 -10.00 -0.84
C ILE A 77 -2.48 -9.87 -2.35
N VAL A 78 -1.41 -9.57 -3.07
CA VAL A 78 -1.43 -9.43 -4.53
C VAL A 78 -0.51 -10.45 -5.15
N ARG A 79 -1.07 -11.25 -6.07
CA ARG A 79 -0.32 -12.14 -6.95
C ARG A 79 0.10 -11.36 -8.19
N ILE A 80 1.38 -11.38 -8.53
CA ILE A 80 1.87 -10.66 -9.71
C ILE A 80 1.69 -11.55 -10.94
N ASP A 81 0.84 -11.12 -11.87
CA ASP A 81 0.57 -11.85 -13.10
C ASP A 81 1.85 -12.12 -13.90
N GLY A 82 2.04 -13.38 -14.31
CA GLY A 82 3.19 -13.81 -15.09
C GLY A 82 4.48 -14.00 -14.29
N THR A 83 4.43 -13.85 -12.96
CA THR A 83 5.53 -14.26 -12.06
C THR A 83 5.02 -15.25 -11.01
N ASN A 84 5.96 -15.89 -10.31
CA ASN A 84 5.67 -16.70 -9.12
C ASN A 84 5.87 -15.87 -7.84
N ASP A 85 5.57 -14.57 -7.88
CA ASP A 85 5.73 -13.68 -6.74
C ASP A 85 4.37 -13.31 -6.14
N VAL A 86 4.28 -13.40 -4.82
CA VAL A 86 3.16 -12.89 -4.04
C VAL A 86 3.66 -11.89 -3.03
N LYS A 87 2.87 -10.84 -2.85
CA LYS A 87 3.24 -9.72 -2.00
C LYS A 87 2.11 -9.37 -1.06
N LEU A 88 2.47 -9.22 0.21
CA LEU A 88 1.63 -8.61 1.23
C LEU A 88 1.88 -7.10 1.20
N PHE A 89 0.83 -6.33 0.97
CA PHE A 89 0.81 -4.88 1.03
C PHE A 89 0.16 -4.45 2.33
N LEU A 90 0.98 -3.90 3.22
CA LEU A 90 0.54 -3.30 4.46
C LEU A 90 0.31 -1.81 4.19
N TYR A 91 -0.93 -1.39 4.31
CA TYR A 91 -1.25 0.03 4.25
C TYR A 91 -0.88 0.65 5.59
N GLY A 92 0.15 1.50 5.58
CA GLY A 92 0.38 2.39 6.71
C GLY A 92 -0.87 3.22 6.96
N TYR A 93 -1.19 3.47 8.23
CA TYR A 93 -2.40 4.20 8.63
C TYR A 93 -2.50 5.51 7.84
N THR A 94 -3.52 5.61 6.98
CA THR A 94 -3.69 6.75 6.05
C THR A 94 -4.24 8.01 6.73
N GLY A 95 -4.41 7.99 8.05
CA GLY A 95 -4.57 9.21 8.82
C GLY A 95 -3.34 10.10 8.57
N ASN A 96 -3.49 11.42 8.57
CA ASN A 96 -2.37 12.36 8.42
C ASN A 96 -1.44 12.36 9.66
N GLU A 97 -1.18 11.19 10.24
CA GLU A 97 -0.58 11.00 11.55
C GLU A 97 0.84 10.49 11.35
N ASN A 98 1.79 11.26 11.89
CA ASN A 98 3.16 10.80 12.07
C ASN A 98 3.18 9.89 13.29
N GLY A 99 3.86 8.75 13.20
CA GLY A 99 3.85 7.78 14.30
C GLY A 99 4.93 6.72 14.20
N ASP A 100 5.12 6.07 15.34
CA ASP A 100 5.80 4.79 15.44
C ASP A 100 4.73 3.70 15.27
N PHE A 101 4.99 2.73 14.41
CA PHE A 101 4.08 1.66 14.06
C PHE A 101 4.71 0.33 14.44
N LEU A 102 3.89 -0.55 15.03
CA LEU A 102 4.22 -1.92 15.34
C LEU A 102 3.12 -2.81 14.80
N TYR A 103 3.49 -3.74 13.93
CA TYR A 103 2.62 -4.77 13.39
C TYR A 103 3.11 -6.15 13.78
N GLU A 104 2.25 -6.94 14.42
CA GLU A 104 2.45 -8.37 14.61
C GLU A 104 1.81 -9.08 13.41
N ILE A 105 2.62 -9.84 12.66
CA ILE A 105 2.23 -10.54 11.46
C ILE A 105 2.36 -12.03 11.72
N ARG A 106 1.25 -12.74 11.52
CA ARG A 106 1.18 -14.19 11.68
C ARG A 106 0.65 -14.82 10.41
N LEU A 107 1.35 -15.85 9.94
CA LEU A 107 0.88 -16.75 8.91
C LEU A 107 0.38 -18.03 9.60
N GLU A 108 -0.80 -18.52 9.22
CA GLU A 108 -1.37 -19.71 9.87
C GLU A 108 -0.37 -20.87 9.87
N ASN A 109 -0.27 -21.55 11.01
CA ASN A 109 0.50 -22.77 11.27
C ASN A 109 2.03 -22.72 11.31
N ASP A 110 2.74 -21.68 10.84
CA ASP A 110 4.20 -21.83 10.69
C ASP A 110 5.08 -20.65 11.11
N PHE A 111 4.57 -19.41 11.22
CA PHE A 111 5.48 -18.28 11.48
C PHE A 111 4.83 -17.04 12.07
N ASP A 112 5.51 -16.43 13.05
CA ASP A 112 5.15 -15.18 13.69
C ASP A 112 6.35 -14.22 13.77
N PHE A 113 6.12 -12.96 13.40
CA PHE A 113 7.10 -11.90 13.55
C PHE A 113 6.45 -10.54 13.73
N THR A 114 7.26 -9.63 14.24
CA THR A 114 6.94 -8.24 14.49
C THR A 114 7.72 -7.37 13.51
N LEU A 115 6.98 -6.51 12.81
CA LEU A 115 7.51 -5.42 12.00
C LEU A 115 7.31 -4.11 12.76
N THR A 116 8.39 -3.38 13.02
CA THR A 116 8.32 -2.01 13.54
C THR A 116 8.90 -1.01 12.54
N PHE A 117 8.28 0.16 12.44
CA PHE A 117 8.77 1.25 11.60
C PHE A 117 8.21 2.59 12.04
N ASN A 118 8.88 3.66 11.65
CA ASN A 118 8.41 5.02 11.88
C ASN A 118 7.95 5.60 10.55
N GLN A 119 6.75 6.18 10.52
CA GLN A 119 6.23 6.86 9.34
C GLN A 119 5.99 8.33 9.61
N LYS A 120 6.38 9.17 8.65
CA LYS A 120 6.11 10.60 8.64
C LYS A 120 5.48 11.02 7.32
N VAL A 121 4.47 11.88 7.39
CA VAL A 121 3.94 12.59 6.23
C VAL A 121 5.00 13.56 5.73
N ALA A 122 5.44 13.34 4.50
CA ALA A 122 6.32 14.24 3.78
C ALA A 122 5.48 15.20 2.94
N ASP A 123 5.76 16.51 3.06
CA ASP A 123 5.16 17.50 2.19
C ASP A 123 5.81 17.42 0.82
N THR A 124 5.04 16.95 -0.17
CA THR A 124 5.49 16.80 -1.55
C THR A 124 5.17 18.03 -2.40
N GLY A 125 4.50 19.05 -1.83
CA GLY A 125 3.98 20.20 -2.58
C GLY A 125 2.88 19.84 -3.58
N GLY A 126 2.41 18.59 -3.60
CA GLY A 126 1.35 18.08 -4.46
C GLY A 126 0.04 17.81 -3.72
N CYS A 127 -0.99 17.39 -4.45
CA CYS A 127 -2.29 17.09 -3.84
C CYS A 127 -2.32 15.83 -2.97
N CYS A 128 -1.31 14.96 -3.07
CA CYS A 128 -1.18 13.77 -2.26
C CYS A 128 0.02 13.89 -1.30
N PRO A 129 -0.18 13.64 0.00
CA PRO A 129 0.94 13.58 0.93
C PRO A 129 1.92 12.49 0.49
N GLY A 130 3.21 12.79 0.55
CA GLY A 130 4.23 11.76 0.53
C GLY A 130 4.34 11.12 1.91
N PHE A 131 5.01 9.98 1.97
CA PHE A 131 5.32 9.32 3.22
C PHE A 131 6.81 8.97 3.23
N GLU A 132 7.45 9.21 4.36
CA GLU A 132 8.81 8.77 4.65
C GLU A 132 8.75 7.67 5.71
N THR A 133 9.30 6.51 5.38
CA THR A 133 9.42 5.37 6.29
C THR A 133 10.87 5.26 6.75
N THR A 134 11.09 5.23 8.06
CA THR A 134 12.42 5.13 8.68
C THR A 134 12.39 4.10 9.82
N ASN A 135 13.56 3.70 10.32
CA ASN A 135 13.70 2.75 11.44
C ASN A 135 12.94 1.43 11.24
N VAL A 136 12.89 0.92 10.00
CA VAL A 136 12.25 -0.38 9.73
C VAL A 136 13.07 -1.49 10.37
N ASN A 137 12.44 -2.28 11.22
CA ASN A 137 13.05 -3.39 11.92
C ASN A 137 12.10 -4.59 11.95
N PHE A 138 12.69 -5.78 11.84
CA PHE A 138 11.99 -7.05 11.98
C PHE A 138 12.59 -7.77 13.18
N ASP A 139 11.75 -8.33 14.06
CA ASP A 139 12.23 -9.31 15.04
C ASP A 139 12.22 -10.71 14.44
N THR A 140 12.84 -11.68 15.11
CA THR A 140 12.77 -13.15 14.87
C THR A 140 13.06 -13.70 13.46
N VAL A 141 13.30 -12.86 12.45
CA VAL A 141 13.35 -13.25 11.03
C VAL A 141 14.54 -12.63 10.33
N GLU A 142 15.04 -13.31 9.30
CA GLU A 142 16.04 -12.73 8.40
C GLU A 142 15.35 -11.99 7.25
N VAL A 143 15.87 -10.83 6.86
CA VAL A 143 15.27 -9.99 5.82
C VAL A 143 16.30 -9.52 4.81
N GLN A 144 15.94 -9.58 3.54
CA GLN A 144 16.65 -8.90 2.46
C GLN A 144 15.86 -7.66 2.03
N VAL A 145 16.53 -6.50 2.03
CA VAL A 145 15.97 -5.28 1.45
C VAL A 145 15.97 -5.45 -0.07
N VAL A 146 14.81 -5.33 -0.69
CA VAL A 146 14.72 -5.26 -2.15
C VAL A 146 15.05 -3.82 -2.52
N GLU A 147 16.25 -3.59 -3.05
CA GLU A 147 16.70 -2.24 -3.41
C GLU A 147 15.68 -1.55 -4.33
N ASN A 148 14.97 -0.60 -3.75
CA ASN A 148 14.11 0.35 -4.43
C ASN A 148 14.36 1.71 -3.76
N SER A 149 14.11 2.82 -4.44
CA SER A 149 14.50 4.16 -3.97
C SER A 149 13.97 4.53 -2.58
N ASP A 150 12.96 3.79 -2.10
CA ASP A 150 12.17 4.17 -0.94
C ASP A 150 12.26 3.17 0.23
N ASN A 151 13.10 2.12 0.15
CA ASN A 151 13.31 1.10 1.21
C ASN A 151 12.01 0.58 1.86
N ARG A 152 10.99 0.31 1.03
CA ARG A 152 9.65 -0.12 1.47
C ARG A 152 9.29 -1.54 1.03
N SER A 153 10.22 -2.23 0.38
CA SER A 153 10.01 -3.57 -0.14
C SER A 153 11.03 -4.53 0.48
N PHE A 154 10.53 -5.60 1.09
CA PHE A 154 11.34 -6.52 1.86
C PHE A 154 11.03 -7.96 1.45
N ARG A 155 12.06 -8.81 1.42
CA ARG A 155 11.93 -10.26 1.38
C ARG A 155 12.17 -10.81 2.77
N VAL A 156 11.13 -11.36 3.38
CA VAL A 156 11.20 -12.09 4.65
C VAL A 156 11.60 -13.52 4.31
N LEU A 157 12.71 -13.96 4.88
CA LEU A 157 13.28 -15.29 4.64
C LEU A 157 12.78 -16.25 5.73
N LEU A 158 12.09 -17.30 5.31
CA LEU A 158 11.45 -18.31 6.15
C LEU A 158 12.13 -19.67 6.00
#